data_AF-A0A961IW27-F1
#
_entry.id   AF-A0A961IW27-F1
#
_cell.length_a   1.000
_cell.length_b   1.000
_cell.length_c   1.000
_cell.angle_alpha   90.00
_cell.angle_beta   90.00
_cell.angle_gamma   90.00
#
_symmetry.space_group_name_H-M   'P 1'
#
loop_
_entity.id
_entity.type
_entity.pdbx_description
1 polymer ?
#
loop_
_entity_poly.entity_id
_entity_poly.type
_entity_poly.pdbx_seq_one_letter_code
_entity_poly.pdbx_strand_id
1 'polypeptide(L)' 'MKAAVIVFPGSNCDRDLAVAFRAAGAQVTMVWHKDDHLPDGTDIVGIPGGFSFGDYLRCG' A
#
# COMPACT_ATOMS: atom_id res chain seq x y z
N MET A 1 2.29 -15.07 -5.61
CA MET A 1 1.33 -13.97 -5.62
C MET A 1 2.09 -12.66 -5.61
N LYS A 2 1.78 -11.73 -6.50
CA LYS A 2 2.35 -10.38 -6.55
C LYS A 2 1.40 -9.39 -5.88
N ALA A 3 1.90 -8.67 -4.88
CA ALA A 3 1.16 -7.69 -4.12
C ALA A 3 1.68 -6.28 -4.36
N ALA A 4 0.79 -5.35 -4.64
CA ALA A 4 1.08 -3.91 -4.66
C ALA A 4 0.59 -3.29 -3.35
N VAL A 5 1.48 -2.68 -2.55
CA VAL A 5 1.07 -1.89 -1.38
C VAL A 5 1.17 -0.42 -1.75
N ILE A 6 0.04 0.29 -1.68
CA ILE A 6 -0.01 1.70 -2.07
C ILE A 6 0.56 2.56 -0.94
N VAL A 7 1.36 3.57 -1.29
CA VAL A 7 1.92 4.53 -0.34
C VAL A 7 1.25 5.89 -0.57
N PHE A 8 0.59 6.39 0.48
CA PHE A 8 0.00 7.73 0.52
C PHE A 8 0.87 8.66 1.37
N PRO A 9 0.83 9.99 1.13
CA PRO A 9 1.40 10.94 2.08
C PRO A 9 0.70 10.77 3.43
N GLY A 10 1.44 10.50 4.51
CA GLY A 10 0.88 10.34 5.85
C GLY A 10 0.28 8.96 6.16
N SER A 11 0.29 7.99 5.22
CA SER A 11 0.07 6.59 5.62
C SER A 11 1.20 6.17 6.58
N ASN A 12 0.86 5.31 7.54
CA ASN A 12 1.81 4.89 8.57
C ASN A 12 1.94 3.35 8.69
N CYS A 13 0.98 2.59 8.15
CA CYS A 13 1.00 1.13 8.16
C CYS A 13 1.34 0.50 6.79
N ASP A 14 1.83 1.27 5.82
CA ASP A 14 2.29 0.73 4.51
C ASP A 14 3.39 -0.32 4.68
N ARG A 15 4.38 -0.05 5.52
CA ARG A 15 5.46 -0.99 5.83
C ARG A 15 4.95 -2.23 6.56
N ASP A 16 4.04 -2.07 7.51
CA ASP A 16 3.47 -3.18 8.28
C ASP A 16 2.72 -4.14 7.37
N LEU A 17 1.89 -3.60 6.47
CA LEU A 17 1.17 -4.36 5.47
C LEU A 17 2.13 -5.08 4.52
N ALA A 18 3.20 -4.41 4.08
CA ALA A 18 4.21 -5.01 3.24
C ALA A 18 4.98 -6.14 3.94
N VAL A 19 5.27 -6.01 5.24
CA VAL A 19 5.88 -7.08 6.05
C VAL A 19 4.92 -8.27 6.16
N ALA A 20 3.66 -8.02 6.46
CA ALA A 20 2.64 -9.08 6.56
C ALA A 20 2.48 -9.84 5.24
N PHE A 21 2.40 -9.15 4.11
CA PHE A 21 2.32 -9.79 2.79
C PHE A 21 3.57 -10.59 2.44
N ARG A 22 4.77 -10.09 2.76
CA ARG A 22 6.01 -10.86 2.57
C ARG A 22 6.04 -12.12 3.45
N ALA A 23 5.62 -12.01 4.71
CA ALA A 23 5.51 -13.15 5.62
C ALA A 23 4.48 -14.19 5.14
N ALA A 24 3.43 -13.76 4.44
CA ALA A 24 2.47 -14.63 3.77
C ALA A 24 2.96 -15.22 2.42
N GLY A 25 4.22 -14.94 2.03
CA GLY A 25 4.83 -15.48 0.81
C GLY A 25 4.55 -14.69 -0.47
N ALA A 26 4.01 -13.47 -0.38
CA ALA A 26 3.81 -12.60 -1.54
C ALA A 26 5.10 -11.86 -1.93
N GLN A 27 5.27 -11.63 -3.24
CA GLN A 27 6.26 -10.68 -3.76
C GLN A 27 5.64 -9.28 -3.69
N VAL A 28 6.21 -8.38 -2.89
CA VAL A 28 5.60 -7.08 -2.58
C VAL A 28 6.35 -5.93 -3.25
N THR A 29 5.61 -5.11 -4.00
CA THR A 29 6.07 -3.82 -4.54
C THR A 29 5.36 -2.68 -3.82
N MET A 30 6.11 -1.69 -3.34
CA MET A 30 5.55 -0.44 -2.83
C MET A 30 5.27 0.48 -4.02
N VAL A 31 4.04 0.99 -4.14
CA VAL A 31 3.60 1.79 -5.28
C VAL A 31 3.17 3.17 -4.79
N TRP A 32 3.63 4.23 -5.43
CA TRP A 32 3.23 5.57 -5.04
C TRP A 32 1.81 5.86 -5.52
N HIS A 33 0.96 6.46 -4.68
CA HIS A 33 -0.45 6.68 -5.02
C HIS A 33 -0.71 7.55 -6.27
N LYS A 34 0.29 8.28 -6.78
CA LYS A 34 0.19 9.06 -8.03
C LYS A 34 0.78 8.38 -9.24
N ASP A 35 1.33 7.18 -9.09
CA ASP A 35 1.76 6.40 -10.25
C ASP A 35 0.51 6.07 -11.10
N ASP A 36 0.66 6.10 -12.42
CA ASP A 36 -0.44 5.97 -13.38
C ASP A 36 -0.80 4.51 -13.70
N HIS A 37 -0.01 3.56 -13.22
CA HIS A 37 -0.23 2.14 -13.40
C HIS A 37 0.22 1.32 -12.18
N LEU A 38 -0.35 0.13 -12.04
CA LEU A 38 0.15 -0.88 -11.11
C LEU A 38 1.20 -1.76 -11.82
N PRO A 39 2.10 -2.41 -11.07
CA PRO A 39 3.02 -3.39 -11.63
C PRO A 39 2.31 -4.53 -12.37
N ASP A 40 2.86 -4.96 -13.49
CA ASP A 40 2.27 -6.01 -14.31
C ASP A 40 2.10 -7.35 -13.56
N GLY A 41 0.89 -7.91 -13.68
CA GLY A 41 0.51 -9.14 -13.01
C GLY A 41 0.29 -8.98 -11.51
N THR A 42 -0.07 -7.78 -11.04
CA THR A 42 -0.54 -7.58 -9.66
C THR A 42 -1.78 -8.44 -9.39
N ASP A 43 -1.68 -9.34 -8.40
CA ASP A 43 -2.77 -10.22 -7.98
C ASP A 43 -3.60 -9.60 -6.84
N ILE A 44 -2.96 -8.76 -6.01
CA ILE A 44 -3.58 -8.14 -4.83
C ILE A 44 -3.08 -6.71 -4.65
N VAL A 45 -3.99 -5.82 -4.29
CA VAL A 45 -3.69 -4.43 -3.91
C VAL A 45 -3.98 -4.24 -2.42
N GLY A 46 -2.95 -3.85 -1.68
CA GLY A 46 -3.05 -3.45 -0.29
C GLY A 46 -3.16 -1.94 -0.15
N ILE A 47 -4.28 -1.47 0.39
CA ILE A 47 -4.44 -0.08 0.84
C ILE A 47 -4.11 -0.02 2.32
N PRO A 48 -3.02 0.65 2.73
CA PRO A 48 -2.63 0.68 4.12
C PRO A 48 -3.55 1.58 4.95
N GLY A 49 -3.63 1.27 6.24
CA GLY A 49 -4.21 2.18 7.22
C GLY A 49 -3.29 3.35 7.57
N GLY A 50 -3.81 4.25 8.38
CA GLY A 50 -3.09 5.39 8.93
C GLY A 50 -3.86 6.70 8.80
N PHE A 51 -3.11 7.80 8.73
CA PHE A 51 -3.64 9.16 8.62
C PHE A 51 -3.26 9.75 7.27
N SER A 52 -3.72 9.14 6.18
CA SER A 52 -3.41 9.64 4.83
C SER A 52 -3.86 11.10 4.70
N PHE A 53 -2.97 11.96 4.24
CA PHE A 53 -3.15 13.43 4.21
C PHE A 53 -3.50 14.05 5.57
N GLY A 54 -3.14 13.39 6.68
CA GLY A 54 -3.42 13.84 8.03
C GLY A 54 -4.92 13.93 8.35
N ASP A 55 -5.76 13.13 7.67
CA ASP A 55 -7.21 13.12 7.85
C ASP A 55 -7.88 14.48 7.65
N TYR A 56 -7.24 15.36 6.86
CA TYR A 56 -7.52 16.79 6.86
C TYR A 56 -8.95 17.16 6.45
N LEU A 57 -9.52 16.48 5.45
CA LEU A 57 -10.90 16.71 5.02
C LEU A 57 -11.92 15.85 5.78
N ARG A 58 -11.50 14.66 6.20
CA ARG A 58 -12.31 13.70 6.94
C ARG A 58 -11.38 12.64 7.55
N CYS A 59 -11.67 12.24 8.77
CA CYS A 59 -11.05 11.05 9.36
C CYS A 59 -11.44 9.76 8.64
N GLY A 60 -10.45 8.89 8.47
CA GLY A 60 -10.60 7.53 7.96
C GLY A 60 -10.98 6.55 9.06
#